data_AF-A0A066WEU1-F1
#
_entry.id   AF-A0A066WEU1-F1
#
_cell.length_a   1.000
_cell.length_b   1.000
_cell.length_c   1.000
_cell.angle_alpha   90.00
_cell.angle_beta   90.00
_cell.angle_gamma   90.00
#
_symmetry.space_group_name_H-M   'P 1'
#
loop_
_entity.id
_entity.type
_entity.pdbx_description
1 polymer ?
#
loop_
_entity_poly.entity_id
_entity_poly.type
_entity_poly.pdbx_seq_one_letter_code
_entity_poly.pdbx_strand_id
1 'polypeptide(L)'
;MTASSAAEGPIEMAQLNGNPEHAQPLQHISLLEALQAFEVAQRRRVAHWKEYHEAMLAFTQGQLTNSVSASNDLAGDTIEPRYLNGNATKEPFSASGPPSNHYDPAPRSIDEGVMTQILRLVTSGLLECSHEVRAIQIELQSQASFNRPDLAEVVSSVQDLENSLLRKIVARDQALRLEALEAGSPSTGLARDRSEDVAEYQEQIAHIKQEIMERMQDISAEIAELI
;
A
#
# COMPACT_ATOMS: atom_id res chain seq x y z
N MET A 1 -47.00 55.85 48.82
CA MET A 1 -46.40 56.46 47.60
C MET A 1 -45.87 55.29 46.77
N THR A 2 -46.72 54.67 45.95
CA THR A 2 -46.87 54.87 44.46
C THR A 2 -45.68 54.25 43.71
N ALA A 3 -45.79 53.06 43.10
CA ALA A 3 -46.54 52.61 41.91
C ALA A 3 -45.80 52.81 40.56
N SER A 4 -46.06 51.87 39.63
CA SER A 4 -45.68 51.73 38.21
C SER A 4 -44.38 50.97 37.89
N SER A 5 -44.36 49.82 37.18
CA SER A 5 -45.09 49.30 36.00
C SER A 5 -44.43 49.63 34.65
N ALA A 6 -43.91 48.58 33.98
CA ALA A 6 -43.96 48.25 32.54
C ALA A 6 -42.94 47.10 32.30
N ALA A 7 -43.29 45.86 31.94
CA ALA A 7 -43.96 45.33 30.73
C ALA A 7 -42.99 45.16 29.53
N GLU A 8 -43.25 44.10 28.74
CA GLU A 8 -42.56 43.59 27.52
C GLU A 8 -41.46 42.55 27.79
N GLY A 9 -41.52 41.28 27.36
CA GLY A 9 -42.49 40.47 26.62
C GLY A 9 -41.88 39.04 26.49
N PRO A 10 -42.67 37.95 26.41
CA PRO A 10 -42.14 36.60 26.32
C PRO A 10 -41.70 36.27 24.88
N ILE A 11 -40.46 35.83 24.71
CA ILE A 11 -39.97 35.24 23.46
C ILE A 11 -40.62 33.88 23.31
N GLU A 12 -41.51 33.75 22.32
CA GLU A 12 -41.97 32.48 21.76
C GLU A 12 -40.75 31.65 21.33
N MET A 13 -40.37 30.68 22.16
CA MET A 13 -39.53 29.57 21.73
C MET A 13 -40.44 28.59 21.01
N ALA A 14 -40.38 28.64 19.69
CA ALA A 14 -40.99 27.70 18.78
C ALA A 14 -40.80 26.26 19.28
N GLN A 15 -41.92 25.60 19.58
CA GLN A 15 -41.98 24.15 19.72
C GLN A 15 -41.64 23.53 18.35
N LEU A 16 -40.36 23.23 18.14
CA LEU A 16 -39.95 22.28 17.10
C LEU A 16 -40.44 20.90 17.54
N ASN A 17 -41.64 20.58 17.06
CA ASN A 17 -42.26 19.27 17.11
C ASN A 17 -41.45 18.32 16.20
N GLY A 18 -40.33 17.83 16.71
CA GLY A 18 -39.49 16.81 16.07
C GLY A 18 -39.93 15.42 16.51
N ASN A 19 -40.66 14.73 15.65
CA ASN A 19 -41.04 13.33 15.77
C ASN A 19 -39.80 12.46 16.11
N PRO A 20 -39.74 11.74 17.26
CA PRO A 20 -38.60 10.88 17.61
C PRO A 20 -38.77 9.45 17.08
N GLU A 21 -39.42 9.24 15.94
CA GLU A 21 -39.84 7.88 15.54
C GLU A 21 -38.92 7.14 14.56
N HIS A 22 -37.78 7.68 14.12
CA HIS A 22 -36.85 6.96 13.22
C HIS A 22 -35.38 7.06 13.65
N ALA A 23 -35.11 7.01 14.95
CA ALA A 23 -33.78 6.58 15.40
C ALA A 23 -33.70 5.07 15.17
N GLN A 24 -33.20 4.65 14.00
CA GLN A 24 -32.79 3.26 13.82
C GLN A 24 -31.84 2.93 14.98
N PRO A 25 -32.04 1.84 15.74
CA PRO A 25 -31.05 1.42 16.70
C PRO A 25 -29.76 1.21 15.90
N LEU A 26 -28.71 1.97 16.24
CA LEU A 26 -27.36 1.69 15.78
C LEU A 26 -27.17 0.20 16.02
N GLN A 27 -27.05 -0.59 14.95
CA GLN A 27 -26.79 -2.01 15.08
C GLN A 27 -25.44 -2.11 15.79
N HIS A 28 -25.49 -2.39 17.08
CA HIS A 28 -24.31 -2.61 17.89
C HIS A 28 -23.70 -3.90 17.38
N ILE A 29 -22.57 -3.77 16.66
CA ILE A 29 -21.75 -4.93 16.34
C ILE A 29 -21.39 -5.65 17.65
N SER A 30 -21.32 -6.96 17.63
CA SER A 30 -20.83 -7.74 18.77
C SER A 30 -19.30 -7.64 18.87
N LEU A 31 -18.74 -8.00 20.02
CA LEU A 31 -17.29 -8.00 20.22
C LEU A 31 -16.60 -8.94 19.23
N LEU A 32 -17.18 -10.12 19.02
CA LEU A 32 -16.69 -11.10 18.05
C LEU A 32 -16.68 -10.52 16.63
N GLU A 33 -17.76 -9.86 16.21
CA GLU A 33 -17.82 -9.21 14.89
C GLU A 33 -16.79 -8.10 14.74
N ALA A 34 -16.54 -7.32 15.80
CA ALA A 34 -15.52 -6.27 15.79
C ALA A 34 -14.11 -6.84 15.59
N LEU A 35 -13.76 -7.90 16.32
CA LEU A 35 -12.45 -8.55 16.21
C LEU A 35 -12.27 -9.28 14.86
N GLN A 36 -13.33 -9.91 14.34
CA GLN A 36 -13.31 -10.52 13.01
C GLN A 36 -13.16 -9.45 11.91
N ALA A 37 -13.86 -8.32 12.02
CA ALA A 37 -13.70 -7.19 11.10
C ALA A 37 -12.27 -6.66 11.12
N PHE A 38 -11.66 -6.56 12.31
CA PHE A 38 -10.26 -6.18 12.44
C PHE A 38 -9.33 -7.16 11.73
N GLU A 39 -9.51 -8.47 11.90
CA GLU A 39 -8.70 -9.48 11.21
C GLU A 39 -8.83 -9.38 9.68
N VAL A 40 -10.05 -9.17 9.18
CA VAL A 40 -10.32 -8.98 7.75
C VAL A 40 -9.66 -7.71 7.23
N ALA A 41 -9.68 -6.61 7.99
CA ALA A 41 -8.95 -5.39 7.66
C ALA A 41 -7.43 -5.62 7.60
N GLN A 42 -6.87 -6.40 8.53
CA GLN A 42 -5.44 -6.71 8.52
C GLN A 42 -5.03 -7.60 7.34
N ARG A 43 -5.82 -8.63 7.02
CA ARG A 43 -5.57 -9.46 5.82
C ARG A 43 -5.58 -8.62 4.54
N ARG A 44 -6.52 -7.67 4.40
CA ARG A 44 -6.55 -6.73 3.28
C ARG A 44 -5.31 -5.82 3.25
N ARG A 45 -4.91 -5.28 4.40
CA ARG A 45 -3.68 -4.48 4.51
C ARG A 45 -2.45 -5.25 4.03
N VAL A 46 -2.29 -6.50 4.47
CA VAL A 46 -1.18 -7.38 4.03
C VAL A 46 -1.24 -7.65 2.51
N ALA A 47 -2.44 -7.84 1.95
CA ALA A 47 -2.61 -8.02 0.50
C ALA A 47 -2.15 -6.78 -0.27
N HIS A 48 -2.56 -5.58 0.14
CA HIS A 48 -2.10 -4.32 -0.47
C HIS A 48 -0.58 -4.16 -0.39
N TRP A 49 0.04 -4.56 0.73
CA TRP A 49 1.49 -4.56 0.85
C TRP A 49 2.19 -5.49 -0.12
N LYS A 50 1.63 -6.68 -0.32
CA LYS A 50 2.14 -7.64 -1.29
C LYS A 50 2.05 -7.08 -2.71
N GLU A 51 0.91 -6.50 -3.09
CA GLU A 51 0.71 -5.84 -4.39
C GLU A 51 1.73 -4.72 -4.63
N TYR A 52 1.96 -3.86 -3.62
CA TYR A 52 2.99 -2.82 -3.69
C TYR A 52 4.39 -3.39 -3.92
N HIS A 53 4.75 -4.42 -3.14
CA HIS A 53 6.08 -5.01 -3.24
C HIS A 53 6.31 -5.68 -4.60
N GLU A 54 5.33 -6.43 -5.09
CA GLU A 54 5.37 -7.06 -6.42
C GLU A 54 5.49 -6.00 -7.53
N ALA A 55 4.72 -4.91 -7.45
CA ALA A 55 4.81 -3.82 -8.39
C ALA A 55 6.18 -3.14 -8.36
N MET A 56 6.74 -2.88 -7.17
CA MET A 56 8.05 -2.26 -7.02
C MET A 56 9.18 -3.12 -7.60
N LEU A 57 9.13 -4.43 -7.40
CA LEU A 57 10.09 -5.37 -8.00
C LEU A 57 10.00 -5.36 -9.53
N ALA A 58 8.79 -5.47 -10.07
CA ALA A 58 8.57 -5.50 -11.52
C ALA A 58 8.98 -4.19 -12.21
N PHE A 59 8.72 -3.04 -11.58
CA PHE A 59 9.14 -1.73 -12.09
C PHE A 59 10.66 -1.56 -12.07
N THR A 60 11.32 -1.92 -10.96
CA THR A 60 12.77 -1.77 -10.84
C THR A 60 13.51 -2.73 -11.79
N GLN A 61 13.04 -3.96 -11.94
CA GLN A 61 13.57 -4.91 -12.93
C GLN A 61 13.35 -4.42 -14.37
N GLY A 62 12.18 -3.82 -14.66
CA GLY A 62 11.87 -3.20 -15.95
C GLY A 62 12.82 -2.05 -16.31
N GLN A 63 13.20 -1.21 -15.34
CA GLN A 63 14.15 -0.12 -15.58
C GLN A 63 15.56 -0.63 -15.90
N LEU A 64 16.04 -1.65 -15.18
CA LEU A 64 17.36 -2.24 -15.41
C LEU A 64 17.47 -2.90 -16.79
N THR A 65 16.44 -3.64 -17.22
CA THR A 65 16.43 -4.33 -18.52
C THR A 65 16.35 -3.37 -19.71
N ASN A 66 15.60 -2.28 -19.59
CA ASN A 66 15.53 -1.23 -20.61
C ASN A 66 16.84 -0.44 -20.74
N SER A 67 17.56 -0.21 -19.64
CA SER A 67 18.85 0.51 -19.63
C SER A 67 19.98 -0.28 -20.32
N VAL A 68 20.04 -1.60 -20.12
CA VAL A 68 21.04 -2.48 -20.77
C VAL A 68 20.80 -2.61 -22.27
N SER A 69 19.53 -2.62 -22.69
CA SER A 69 19.17 -2.71 -24.12
C SER A 69 19.49 -1.43 -24.89
N ALA A 70 19.31 -0.25 -24.29
CA ALA A 70 19.66 1.03 -24.91
C ALA A 70 21.18 1.26 -25.07
N SER A 71 22.01 0.54 -24.31
CA SER A 71 23.47 0.68 -24.35
C SER A 71 24.14 -0.18 -25.45
N ASN A 72 23.45 -1.18 -25.99
CA ASN A 72 23.97 -2.05 -27.06
C ASN A 72 23.73 -1.50 -28.48
N ASP A 73 22.85 -0.51 -28.65
CA ASP A 73 22.54 0.07 -29.96
C ASP A 73 23.50 1.18 -30.41
N LEU A 74 24.56 1.47 -29.64
CA LEU A 74 25.59 2.48 -29.97
C LEU A 74 26.96 1.90 -30.37
N ALA A 75 27.08 0.57 -30.52
CA ALA A 75 28.31 -0.10 -30.95
C ALA A 75 28.25 -0.59 -32.41
N GLY A 76 27.64 0.20 -33.30
CA GLY A 76 27.43 -0.16 -34.70
C GLY A 76 27.69 0.99 -35.67
N ASP A 77 28.80 1.71 -35.51
CA ASP A 77 29.33 2.59 -36.55
C ASP A 77 30.68 2.06 -37.03
N THR A 78 30.96 2.31 -38.31
CA THR A 78 32.16 1.97 -39.12
C THR A 78 32.10 0.67 -39.96
N ILE A 79 31.65 0.82 -41.22
CA ILE A 79 32.43 0.71 -42.48
C ILE A 79 31.50 0.24 -43.62
N GLU A 80 31.05 1.21 -44.43
CA GLU A 80 30.69 1.02 -45.84
C GLU A 80 31.87 0.37 -46.60
N PRO A 81 31.59 -0.52 -47.57
CA PRO A 81 31.78 -0.05 -48.93
C PRO A 81 30.73 -0.56 -49.92
N ARG A 82 30.10 0.36 -50.64
CA ARG A 82 29.61 0.13 -52.01
C ARG A 82 30.69 -0.48 -52.90
N TYR A 83 30.39 -1.59 -53.59
CA TYR A 83 30.59 -1.76 -55.04
C TYR A 83 29.61 -2.79 -55.62
N LEU A 84 29.18 -2.50 -56.85
CA LEU A 84 28.20 -3.18 -57.70
C LEU A 84 28.65 -4.59 -58.18
N ASN A 85 27.70 -5.50 -58.44
CA ASN A 85 27.39 -6.08 -59.77
C ASN A 85 26.63 -7.43 -59.63
N GLY A 86 25.71 -7.70 -60.57
CA GLY A 86 24.62 -8.68 -60.45
C GLY A 86 24.90 -10.11 -60.94
N ASN A 87 23.99 -11.03 -60.63
CA ASN A 87 23.24 -11.84 -61.61
C ASN A 87 22.17 -12.71 -60.93
N ALA A 88 21.10 -12.97 -61.69
CA ALA A 88 19.89 -13.71 -61.35
C ALA A 88 20.11 -15.16 -60.89
N THR A 89 19.16 -15.75 -60.15
CA THR A 89 18.34 -16.95 -60.53
C THR A 89 17.24 -17.20 -59.48
N LYS A 90 16.13 -17.78 -59.96
CA LYS A 90 14.77 -17.96 -59.41
C LYS A 90 14.60 -19.04 -58.32
N GLU A 91 13.66 -18.75 -57.37
CA GLU A 91 12.62 -19.62 -56.75
C GLU A 91 13.06 -20.82 -55.85
N PRO A 92 12.18 -21.43 -54.99
CA PRO A 92 11.02 -20.90 -54.26
C PRO A 92 10.88 -21.42 -52.79
N PHE A 93 9.83 -20.97 -52.08
CA PHE A 93 9.17 -21.60 -50.91
C PHE A 93 10.02 -22.07 -49.69
N SER A 94 9.85 -21.38 -48.56
CA SER A 94 9.44 -22.03 -47.31
C SER A 94 8.89 -21.01 -46.32
N ALA A 95 7.56 -21.01 -46.21
CA ALA A 95 6.85 -20.45 -45.07
C ALA A 95 7.22 -21.26 -43.82
N SER A 96 7.95 -20.64 -42.91
CA SER A 96 8.06 -21.07 -41.52
C SER A 96 8.33 -19.82 -40.70
N GLY A 97 7.30 -18.97 -40.61
CA GLY A 97 7.24 -17.97 -39.56
C GLY A 97 7.22 -18.70 -38.21
N PRO A 98 7.97 -18.22 -37.21
CA PRO A 98 8.01 -18.86 -35.90
C PRO A 98 6.59 -18.90 -35.32
N PRO A 99 6.21 -19.98 -34.62
CA PRO A 99 4.92 -20.04 -33.94
C PRO A 99 4.83 -18.86 -32.97
N SER A 100 3.85 -17.99 -33.20
CA SER A 100 3.48 -16.93 -32.27
C SER A 100 2.95 -17.60 -31.01
N ASN A 101 3.85 -17.85 -30.06
CA ASN A 101 3.49 -18.09 -28.67
C ASN A 101 2.87 -16.78 -28.15
N HIS A 102 1.54 -16.68 -28.22
CA HIS A 102 0.75 -15.53 -27.76
C HIS A 102 0.79 -15.30 -26.24
N TYR A 103 1.56 -16.10 -25.50
CA TYR A 103 1.94 -15.84 -24.13
C TYR A 103 3.45 -15.69 -24.13
N ASP A 104 3.91 -14.45 -24.24
CA ASP A 104 5.25 -14.09 -23.82
C ASP A 104 5.30 -14.24 -22.29
N PRO A 105 6.05 -15.20 -21.74
CA PRO A 105 6.18 -15.38 -20.30
C PRO A 105 7.07 -14.30 -19.67
N ALA A 106 7.61 -13.37 -20.48
CA ALA A 106 8.35 -12.24 -19.96
C ALA A 106 7.42 -11.35 -19.13
N PRO A 107 7.72 -11.10 -17.84
CA PRO A 107 6.99 -10.14 -17.04
C PRO A 107 7.05 -8.80 -17.77
N ARG A 108 5.89 -8.28 -18.18
CA ARG A 108 5.81 -6.96 -18.82
C ARG A 108 6.38 -5.94 -17.83
N SER A 109 7.40 -5.21 -18.25
CA SER A 109 7.93 -4.09 -17.48
C SER A 109 6.80 -3.11 -17.20
N ILE A 110 6.59 -2.77 -15.93
CA ILE A 110 5.59 -1.79 -15.53
C ILE A 110 6.07 -0.41 -15.99
N ASP A 111 5.26 0.28 -16.79
CA ASP A 111 5.49 1.68 -17.16
C ASP A 111 5.23 2.62 -15.96
N GLU A 112 5.83 3.81 -15.98
CA GLU A 112 5.69 4.84 -14.93
C GLU A 112 4.22 5.22 -14.69
N GLY A 113 3.41 5.31 -15.74
CA GLY A 113 1.98 5.59 -15.63
C GLY A 113 1.21 4.49 -14.85
N VAL A 114 1.55 3.22 -15.12
CA VAL A 114 0.95 2.07 -14.42
C VAL A 114 1.43 2.01 -12.97
N MET A 115 2.72 2.22 -12.72
CA MET A 115 3.26 2.29 -11.36
C MET A 115 2.58 3.38 -10.53
N THR A 116 2.39 4.57 -11.09
CA THR A 116 1.68 5.68 -10.42
C THR A 116 0.26 5.30 -10.03
N GLN A 117 -0.44 4.58 -10.92
CA GLN A 117 -1.79 4.10 -10.65
C GLN A 117 -1.82 3.04 -9.54
N ILE A 118 -0.88 2.10 -9.54
CA ILE A 118 -0.74 1.08 -8.48
C ILE A 118 -0.47 1.76 -7.13
N LEU A 119 0.47 2.70 -7.08
CA LEU A 119 0.78 3.44 -5.85
C LEU A 119 -0.45 4.15 -5.30
N ARG A 120 -1.26 4.77 -6.18
CA ARG A 120 -2.51 5.42 -5.78
C ARG A 120 -3.50 4.43 -5.18
N LEU A 121 -3.74 3.29 -5.84
CA LEU A 121 -4.68 2.27 -5.38
C LEU A 121 -4.26 1.65 -4.06
N VAL A 122 -2.99 1.26 -3.93
CA VAL A 122 -2.46 0.70 -2.68
C VAL A 122 -2.55 1.72 -1.55
N THR A 123 -2.18 2.98 -1.80
CA THR A 123 -2.27 4.03 -0.77
C THR A 123 -3.72 4.24 -0.32
N SER A 124 -4.68 4.29 -1.24
CA SER A 124 -6.11 4.37 -0.90
C SER A 124 -6.55 3.17 -0.05
N GLY A 125 -6.23 1.94 -0.46
CA GLY A 125 -6.58 0.74 0.28
C GLY A 125 -5.95 0.67 1.69
N LEU A 126 -4.69 1.09 1.83
CA LEU A 126 -4.02 1.18 3.13
C LEU A 126 -4.67 2.22 4.07
N LEU A 127 -5.10 3.36 3.52
CA LEU A 127 -5.82 4.39 4.27
C LEU A 127 -7.20 3.91 4.70
N GLU A 128 -7.95 3.26 3.81
CA GLU A 128 -9.25 2.64 4.14
C GLU A 128 -9.11 1.64 5.28
N CYS A 129 -8.12 0.73 5.21
CA CYS A 129 -7.81 -0.19 6.29
C CYS A 129 -7.46 0.55 7.61
N SER A 130 -6.79 1.69 7.54
CA SER A 130 -6.42 2.48 8.73
C SER A 130 -7.65 3.13 9.38
N HIS A 131 -8.57 3.66 8.57
CA HIS A 131 -9.82 4.23 9.05
C HIS A 131 -10.74 3.18 9.67
N GLU A 132 -10.83 2.01 9.03
CA GLU A 132 -11.63 0.89 9.54
C GLU A 132 -11.10 0.39 10.89
N VAL A 133 -9.79 0.16 11.00
CA VAL A 133 -9.16 -0.25 12.27
C VAL A 133 -9.38 0.79 13.37
N ARG A 134 -9.31 2.09 13.03
CA ARG A 134 -9.56 3.17 13.99
C ARG A 134 -11.01 3.19 14.46
N ALA A 135 -11.97 2.94 13.57
CA ALA A 135 -13.38 2.84 13.95
C ALA A 135 -13.60 1.69 14.95
N ILE A 136 -13.02 0.52 14.66
CA ILE A 136 -13.07 -0.65 15.55
C ILE A 136 -12.44 -0.34 16.92
N GLN A 137 -11.28 0.31 16.94
CA GLN A 137 -10.64 0.74 18.19
C GLN A 137 -11.57 1.63 19.03
N ILE A 138 -12.23 2.61 18.41
CA ILE A 138 -13.15 3.53 19.08
C ILE A 138 -14.35 2.75 19.62
N GLU A 139 -14.88 1.79 18.88
CA GLU A 139 -15.99 0.94 19.32
C GLU A 139 -15.60 0.07 20.51
N LEU A 140 -14.41 -0.53 20.49
CA LEU A 140 -13.86 -1.31 21.61
C LEU A 140 -13.69 -0.47 22.89
N GLN A 141 -13.35 0.83 22.76
CA GLN A 141 -13.19 1.74 23.90
C GLN A 141 -14.52 2.32 24.41
N SER A 142 -15.44 2.65 23.50
CA SER A 142 -16.63 3.44 23.81
C SER A 142 -17.85 2.60 24.21
N GLN A 143 -17.91 1.34 23.79
CA GLN A 143 -19.01 0.47 24.15
C GLN A 143 -18.84 -0.08 25.56
N ALA A 144 -19.63 0.46 26.49
CA ALA A 144 -19.70 -0.01 27.88
C ALA A 144 -20.03 -1.52 28.00
N SER A 145 -20.67 -2.09 26.99
CA SER A 145 -20.99 -3.53 26.89
C SER A 145 -19.77 -4.42 26.66
N PHE A 146 -18.70 -3.91 26.04
CA PHE A 146 -17.48 -4.68 25.82
C PHE A 146 -16.57 -4.64 27.03
N ASN A 147 -16.33 -3.44 27.60
CA ASN A 147 -15.41 -3.24 28.73
C ASN A 147 -14.05 -3.94 28.55
N ARG A 148 -13.51 -3.91 27.31
CA ARG A 148 -12.21 -4.50 26.92
C ARG A 148 -11.21 -3.42 26.48
N PRO A 149 -10.78 -2.50 27.37
CA PRO A 149 -9.78 -1.49 27.04
C PRO A 149 -8.43 -2.12 26.66
N ASP A 150 -8.15 -3.30 27.21
CA ASP A 150 -7.00 -4.14 26.86
C ASP A 150 -6.98 -4.50 25.37
N LEU A 151 -8.10 -4.94 24.79
CA LEU A 151 -8.17 -5.25 23.35
C LEU A 151 -8.03 -4.00 22.48
N ALA A 152 -8.59 -2.88 22.93
CA ALA A 152 -8.41 -1.62 22.24
C ALA A 152 -6.94 -1.17 22.23
N GLU A 153 -6.19 -1.42 23.31
CA GLU A 153 -4.75 -1.17 23.37
C GLU A 153 -3.97 -2.08 22.42
N VAL A 154 -4.30 -3.37 22.35
CA VAL A 154 -3.66 -4.31 21.39
C VAL A 154 -3.92 -3.86 19.95
N VAL A 155 -5.17 -3.54 19.60
CA VAL A 155 -5.55 -3.02 18.27
C VAL A 155 -4.80 -1.73 17.93
N SER A 156 -4.69 -0.81 18.90
CA SER A 156 -3.92 0.44 18.75
C SER A 156 -2.44 0.16 18.51
N SER A 157 -1.85 -0.76 19.28
CA SER A 157 -0.45 -1.13 19.15
C SER A 157 -0.16 -1.73 17.77
N VAL A 158 -1.03 -2.59 17.24
CA VAL A 158 -0.89 -3.10 15.88
C VAL A 158 -0.94 -1.96 14.85
N GLN A 159 -1.85 -0.99 15.01
CA GLN A 159 -1.93 0.16 14.09
C GLN A 159 -0.65 1.02 14.12
N ASP A 160 -0.08 1.25 15.29
CA ASP A 160 1.17 2.01 15.43
C ASP A 160 2.36 1.27 14.80
N LEU A 161 2.43 -0.05 15.00
CA LEU A 161 3.44 -0.90 14.38
C LEU A 161 3.30 -0.91 12.85
N GLU A 162 2.08 -1.00 12.30
CA GLU A 162 1.83 -0.93 10.86
C GLU A 162 2.24 0.42 10.26
N ASN A 163 1.97 1.53 10.97
CA ASN A 163 2.42 2.85 10.55
C ASN A 163 3.95 2.99 10.59
N SER A 164 4.60 2.36 11.58
CA SER A 164 6.06 2.29 11.66
C SER A 164 6.64 1.48 10.50
N LEU A 165 6.06 0.30 10.24
CA LEU A 165 6.41 -0.59 9.14
C LEU A 165 6.34 0.14 7.79
N LEU A 166 5.26 0.89 7.54
CA LEU A 166 5.08 1.70 6.33
C LEU A 166 6.24 2.69 6.13
N ARG A 167 6.60 3.44 7.18
CA ARG A 167 7.69 4.42 7.10
C ARG A 167 9.02 3.75 6.79
N LYS A 168 9.29 2.59 7.39
CA LYS A 168 10.54 1.83 7.19
C LYS A 168 10.62 1.24 5.78
N ILE A 169 9.53 0.68 5.26
CA ILE A 169 9.47 0.19 3.88
C ILE A 169 9.73 1.32 2.88
N VAL A 170 9.07 2.47 3.06
CA VAL A 170 9.27 3.63 2.18
C VAL A 170 10.71 4.15 2.25
N ALA A 171 11.30 4.25 3.45
CA ALA A 171 12.69 4.69 3.61
C ALA A 171 13.68 3.74 2.91
N ARG A 172 13.51 2.42 3.09
CA ARG A 172 14.28 1.39 2.37
C ARG A 172 14.17 1.56 0.86
N ASP A 173 12.95 1.72 0.35
CA ASP A 173 12.72 1.79 -1.10
C ASP A 173 13.24 3.09 -1.71
N GLN A 174 13.25 4.19 -0.95
CA GLN A 174 13.94 5.42 -1.33
C GLN A 174 15.46 5.22 -1.37
N ALA A 175 16.05 4.58 -0.36
CA ALA A 175 17.49 4.29 -0.32
C ALA A 175 17.93 3.41 -1.51
N LEU A 176 17.17 2.35 -1.82
CA LEU A 176 17.43 1.48 -2.98
C LEU A 176 17.40 2.23 -4.32
N ARG A 177 16.43 3.13 -4.52
CA ARG A 177 16.37 3.93 -5.75
C ARG A 177 17.54 4.91 -5.85
N LEU A 178 17.90 5.53 -4.74
CA LEU A 178 19.03 6.46 -4.66
C LEU A 178 20.37 5.72 -4.94
N GLU A 179 20.55 4.51 -4.42
CA GLU A 179 21.69 3.63 -4.75
C GLU A 179 21.73 3.28 -6.25
N ALA A 180 20.58 2.91 -6.84
CA ALA A 180 20.49 2.57 -8.27
C ALA A 180 20.86 3.74 -9.20
N LEU A 181 20.53 4.98 -8.82
CA LEU A 181 20.91 6.18 -9.57
C LEU A 181 22.41 6.49 -9.45
N GLU A 182 23.02 6.21 -8.30
CA GLU A 182 24.45 6.49 -8.05
C GLU A 182 25.39 5.38 -8.54
N ALA A 183 24.89 4.16 -8.75
CA ALA A 183 25.67 3.05 -9.32
C ALA A 183 26.25 3.36 -10.71
N GLY A 184 25.72 4.36 -11.43
CA GLY A 184 26.29 4.89 -12.67
C GLY A 184 27.49 5.84 -12.49
N SER A 185 27.85 6.20 -11.27
CA SER A 185 28.93 7.16 -10.93
C SER A 185 29.96 6.50 -10.00
N PRO A 186 31.15 6.09 -10.50
CA PRO A 186 32.03 5.13 -9.82
C PRO A 186 32.88 5.68 -8.66
N SER A 187 32.46 6.75 -7.97
CA SER A 187 33.40 7.47 -7.09
C SER A 187 32.82 8.13 -5.83
N THR A 188 31.97 7.46 -5.05
CA THR A 188 31.56 8.00 -3.74
C THR A 188 31.38 6.90 -2.69
N GLY A 189 32.01 7.08 -1.52
CA GLY A 189 31.81 6.24 -0.32
C GLY A 189 30.37 6.22 0.22
N LEU A 190 29.47 7.02 -0.39
CA LEU A 190 28.04 7.07 -0.13
C LEU A 190 27.31 5.78 -0.53
N ALA A 191 27.81 5.03 -1.53
CA ALA A 191 27.19 3.77 -1.93
C ALA A 191 27.28 2.70 -0.83
N ARG A 192 28.39 2.68 -0.08
CA ARG A 192 28.55 1.75 1.06
C ARG A 192 27.65 2.12 2.24
N ASP A 193 27.55 3.42 2.54
CA ASP A 193 26.71 3.97 3.61
C ASP A 193 25.22 3.59 3.40
N ARG A 194 24.72 3.71 2.16
CA ARG A 194 23.34 3.34 1.82
C ARG A 194 23.06 1.84 1.84
N SER A 195 24.05 1.02 1.50
CA SER A 195 23.92 -0.44 1.60
C SER A 195 23.75 -0.88 3.06
N GLU A 196 24.48 -0.23 3.98
CA GLU A 196 24.34 -0.40 5.42
C GLU A 196 22.94 0.07 5.90
N ASP A 197 22.45 1.22 5.44
CA ASP A 197 21.08 1.71 5.72
C ASP A 197 19.98 0.73 5.26
N VAL A 198 20.11 0.19 4.04
CA VAL A 198 19.13 -0.76 3.48
C VAL A 198 19.06 -2.03 4.32
N ALA A 199 20.20 -2.56 4.77
CA ALA A 199 20.26 -3.71 5.65
C ALA A 199 19.61 -3.42 7.01
N GLU A 200 19.87 -2.25 7.60
CA GLU A 200 19.25 -1.81 8.85
C GLU A 200 17.72 -1.73 8.72
N TYR A 201 17.22 -1.13 7.64
CA TYR A 201 15.78 -1.05 7.40
C TYR A 201 15.15 -2.44 7.22
N GLN A 202 15.84 -3.39 6.58
CA GLN A 202 15.34 -4.76 6.42
C GLN A 202 15.24 -5.49 7.75
N GLU A 203 16.22 -5.34 8.63
CA GLU A 203 16.19 -5.90 9.98
C GLU A 203 15.03 -5.33 10.79
N GLN A 204 14.86 -3.99 10.79
CA GLN A 204 13.76 -3.33 11.48
C GLN A 204 12.39 -3.74 10.93
N ILE A 205 12.26 -3.88 9.60
CA ILE A 205 11.03 -4.38 8.97
C ILE A 205 10.71 -5.80 9.44
N ALA A 206 11.71 -6.69 9.51
CA ALA A 206 11.52 -8.06 9.98
C ALA A 206 11.09 -8.09 11.45
N HIS A 207 11.73 -7.28 12.30
CA HIS A 207 11.39 -7.13 13.71
C HIS A 207 9.94 -6.63 13.91
N ILE A 208 9.56 -5.54 13.24
CA ILE A 208 8.20 -4.97 13.37
C ILE A 208 7.15 -5.98 12.88
N LYS A 209 7.42 -6.72 11.80
CA LYS A 209 6.52 -7.78 11.33
C LYS A 209 6.34 -8.89 12.37
N GLN A 210 7.41 -9.27 13.06
CA GLN A 210 7.34 -10.25 14.14
C GLN A 210 6.46 -9.73 15.29
N GLU A 211 6.66 -8.49 15.73
CA GLU A 211 5.82 -7.88 16.77
C GLU A 211 4.34 -7.81 16.35
N ILE A 212 4.05 -7.44 15.10
CA ILE A 212 2.67 -7.45 14.58
C ILE A 212 2.08 -8.86 14.66
N MET A 213 2.81 -9.89 14.22
CA MET A 213 2.32 -11.27 14.29
C MET A 213 2.01 -11.70 15.72
N GLU A 214 2.86 -11.35 16.69
CA GLU A 214 2.64 -11.65 18.11
C GLU A 214 1.35 -10.99 18.62
N ARG A 215 1.14 -9.70 18.33
CA ARG A 215 -0.10 -9.01 18.71
C ARG A 215 -1.35 -9.56 18.00
N MET A 216 -1.20 -10.01 16.76
CA MET A 216 -2.28 -10.66 16.02
C MET A 216 -2.64 -12.03 16.61
N GLN A 217 -1.70 -12.73 17.25
CA GLN A 217 -1.97 -13.98 17.96
C GLN A 217 -2.85 -13.74 19.19
N ASP A 218 -2.60 -12.67 19.95
CA ASP A 218 -3.44 -12.28 21.09
C ASP A 218 -4.91 -12.08 20.64
N ILE A 219 -5.11 -11.35 19.54
CA ILE A 219 -6.45 -11.12 18.97
C ILE A 219 -7.08 -12.42 18.45
N SER A 220 -6.29 -13.30 17.83
CA SER A 220 -6.79 -14.58 17.33
C SER A 220 -7.20 -15.52 18.46
N ALA A 221 -6.47 -15.52 19.57
CA ALA A 221 -6.82 -16.27 20.77
C ALA A 221 -8.15 -15.78 21.36
N GLU A 222 -8.32 -14.46 21.43
CA GLU A 222 -9.55 -13.82 21.92
C GLU A 222 -10.77 -14.14 21.04
N ILE A 223 -10.61 -14.13 19.72
CA ILE A 223 -11.66 -14.60 18.79
C ILE A 223 -12.02 -16.06 19.09
N ALA A 224 -11.03 -16.93 19.32
CA ALA A 224 -11.27 -18.34 19.58
C ALA A 224 -12.00 -18.59 20.92
N GLU A 225 -11.77 -17.75 21.94
CA GLU A 225 -12.47 -17.83 23.23
C GLU A 225 -13.92 -17.33 23.16
N LEU A 226 -14.25 -16.49 22.18
CA LEU A 226 -15.59 -15.91 21.98
C LEU A 226 -16.52 -16.76 21.09
N ILE A 227 -16.03 -17.88 20.53
CA ILE A 227 -16.78 -18.85 19.71
C ILE A 227 -17.38 -19.94 20.61
#